data_AF-M8C9S1-F1
#
_entry.id   AF-M8C9S1-F1
#
_cell.length_a   1.000
_cell.length_b   1.000
_cell.length_c   1.000
_cell.angle_alpha   90.00
_cell.angle_beta   90.00
_cell.angle_gamma   90.00
#
_symmetry.space_group_name_H-M   'P 1'
#
loop_
_entity.id
_entity.type
_entity.pdbx_description
1 polymer ?
#
loop_
_entity_poly.entity_id
_entity_poly.type
_entity_poly.pdbx_seq_one_letter_code
_entity_poly.pdbx_strand_id
1 'polypeptide(L)'
;MWRRGANLEGATANFVETEQLVEYEGLTSSFIQVRGSIPLLWEQIVDLSYKPRPSIIEHEEMTKVVERHFHDLSQRYGDTMVIDLTDKQGDEGNLSNAFAAEMQNFPDIRYVHFDFHHICGGGNFDNLQVLYDEIEEAIQKQG
;
A
#
# COMPACT_ATOMS: atom_id res chain seq x y z
N MET A 1 -20.08 -9.55 2.32
CA MET A 1 -19.05 -10.50 2.76
C MET A 1 -17.86 -9.69 3.25
N TRP A 2 -17.29 -10.00 4.42
CA TRP A 2 -16.17 -9.26 4.99
C TRP A 2 -14.91 -9.58 4.18
N ARG A 3 -14.39 -8.61 3.44
CA ARG A 3 -13.21 -8.78 2.59
C ARG A 3 -12.05 -7.97 3.18
N ARG A 4 -10.85 -8.54 3.13
CA ARG A 4 -9.63 -7.82 3.52
C ARG A 4 -9.11 -6.96 2.37
N GLY A 5 -9.37 -7.29 1.10
CA GLY A 5 -9.00 -6.46 -0.05
C GLY A 5 -9.96 -5.32 -0.36
N ALA A 6 -10.01 -4.94 -1.63
CA ALA A 6 -10.96 -3.95 -2.14
C ALA A 6 -12.35 -4.55 -2.42
N ASN A 7 -13.36 -3.69 -2.45
CA ASN A 7 -14.66 -3.99 -3.03
C ASN A 7 -14.71 -3.59 -4.52
N LEU A 8 -15.84 -3.81 -5.20
CA LEU A 8 -15.98 -3.46 -6.63
C LEU A 8 -15.96 -1.94 -6.89
N GLU A 9 -16.15 -1.11 -5.86
CA GLU A 9 -16.08 0.35 -5.98
C GLU A 9 -14.64 0.89 -5.82
N GLY A 10 -13.65 0.05 -5.48
CA GLY A 10 -12.28 0.48 -5.22
C GLY A 10 -12.01 0.86 -3.76
N ALA A 11 -12.99 0.69 -2.86
CA ALA A 11 -12.80 0.95 -1.44
C ALA A 11 -12.08 -0.22 -0.77
N THR A 12 -10.94 0.05 -0.12
CA THR A 12 -10.13 -0.95 0.58
C THR A 12 -10.54 -1.09 2.04
N ALA A 13 -10.44 -2.30 2.57
CA ALA A 13 -10.55 -2.50 4.01
C ALA A 13 -9.33 -1.91 4.75
N ASN A 14 -9.50 -1.69 6.07
CA ASN A 14 -8.45 -1.20 6.96
C ASN A 14 -7.80 0.13 6.52
N PHE A 15 -8.54 0.98 5.81
CA PHE A 15 -8.07 2.29 5.40
C PHE A 15 -7.95 3.23 6.61
N VAL A 16 -6.79 3.84 6.78
CA VAL A 16 -6.44 4.73 7.90
C VAL A 16 -5.66 5.92 7.36
N GLU A 17 -6.07 7.12 7.77
CA GLU A 17 -5.33 8.37 7.62
C GLU A 17 -4.59 8.67 8.93
N THR A 18 -3.28 8.93 8.85
CA THR A 18 -2.47 9.45 9.95
C THR A 18 -2.03 10.85 9.59
N GLU A 19 -2.36 11.84 10.41
CA GLU A 19 -1.95 13.23 10.22
C GLU A 19 -0.99 13.65 11.34
N GLN A 20 0.15 14.23 10.96
CA GLN A 20 1.11 14.84 11.86
C GLN A 20 1.06 16.36 11.70
N LEU A 21 0.74 17.06 12.78
CA LEU A 21 0.76 18.52 12.86
C LEU A 21 2.01 18.99 13.57
N VAL A 22 2.67 20.01 13.02
CA VAL A 22 3.84 20.67 13.63
C VAL A 22 3.59 22.16 13.66
N GLU A 23 3.72 22.77 14.83
CA GLU A 23 3.70 24.22 14.99
C GLU A 23 5.07 24.70 15.47
N TYR A 24 5.66 25.65 14.75
CA TYR A 24 6.95 26.24 15.11
C TYR A 24 6.97 27.72 14.72
N GLU A 25 7.25 28.60 15.69
CA GLU A 25 7.34 30.06 15.50
C GLU A 25 6.12 30.69 14.78
N GLY A 26 4.92 30.16 15.04
CA GLY A 26 3.68 30.64 14.43
C GLY A 26 3.42 30.11 13.01
N LEU A 27 4.28 29.24 12.49
CA LEU A 27 4.03 28.44 11.29
C LEU A 27 3.41 27.11 11.69
N THR A 28 2.36 26.69 10.99
CA THR A 28 1.72 25.38 11.16
C THR A 28 1.87 24.58 9.88
N SER A 29 2.38 23.35 10.00
CA SER A 29 2.50 22.39 8.91
C SER A 29 1.72 21.12 9.24
N SER A 30 1.20 20.46 8.21
CA SER A 30 0.53 19.16 8.30
C SER A 30 1.19 18.17 7.32
N PHE A 31 1.34 16.92 7.76
CA PHE A 31 1.81 15.81 6.93
C PHE A 31 0.87 14.63 7.10
N ILE A 32 0.30 14.15 6.00
CA ILE A 32 -0.67 13.04 5.99
C ILE A 32 -0.03 11.80 5.35
N GLN A 33 -0.20 10.65 6.01
CA GLN A 33 0.10 9.33 5.45
C GLN A 33 -1.15 8.47 5.48
N VAL A 34 -1.45 7.81 4.36
CA VAL A 34 -2.55 6.85 4.26
C VAL A 34 -2.03 5.43 4.23
N ARG A 35 -2.74 4.52 4.90
CA ARG A 35 -2.46 3.09 4.89
C ARG A 35 -3.76 2.32 4.72
N GLY A 36 -3.77 1.33 3.85
CA GLY A 36 -4.90 0.43 3.66
C GLY A 36 -4.46 -0.97 3.28
N SER A 37 -5.42 -1.87 3.13
CA SER A 37 -5.18 -3.16 2.50
C SER A 37 -4.81 -3.00 1.01
N ILE A 38 -4.09 -3.98 0.47
CA ILE A 38 -3.76 -4.06 -0.96
C ILE A 38 -5.06 -3.97 -1.80
N PRO A 39 -5.15 -3.06 -2.79
CA PRO A 39 -6.37 -2.74 -3.53
C PRO A 39 -6.77 -3.77 -4.60
N LEU A 40 -6.54 -5.05 -4.33
CA LEU A 40 -6.97 -6.15 -5.19
C LEU A 40 -8.28 -6.75 -4.68
N LEU A 41 -8.97 -7.49 -5.55
CA LEU A 41 -10.07 -8.35 -5.12
C LEU A 41 -9.48 -9.63 -4.53
N TRP A 42 -9.30 -9.63 -3.21
CA TRP A 42 -8.80 -10.79 -2.47
C TRP A 42 -9.52 -10.95 -1.13
N GLU A 43 -9.52 -12.17 -0.64
CA GLU A 43 -10.12 -12.53 0.63
C GLU A 43 -9.19 -13.41 1.46
N GLN A 44 -9.50 -13.47 2.74
CA GLN A 44 -8.85 -14.37 3.67
C GLN A 44 -9.96 -14.97 4.53
N ILE A 45 -10.37 -16.17 4.14
CA ILE A 45 -11.46 -16.89 4.79
C ILE A 45 -10.97 -17.31 6.18
N VAL A 46 -11.71 -16.91 7.21
CA VAL A 46 -11.41 -17.30 8.59
C VAL A 46 -11.66 -18.80 8.75
N ASP A 47 -10.64 -19.53 9.16
CA ASP A 47 -10.69 -20.95 9.51
C ASP A 47 -10.04 -21.19 10.89
N LEU A 48 -9.86 -22.45 11.28
CA LEU A 48 -9.21 -22.81 12.55
C LEU A 48 -7.67 -22.72 12.49
N SER A 49 -7.10 -22.26 11.37
CA SER A 49 -5.65 -22.11 11.26
C SER A 49 -5.16 -20.84 11.97
N TYR A 50 -3.90 -20.88 12.42
CA TYR A 50 -3.27 -19.74 13.09
C TYR A 50 -3.16 -18.50 12.18
N LYS A 51 -2.88 -18.70 10.88
CA LYS A 51 -2.81 -17.66 9.86
C LYS A 51 -3.51 -18.15 8.59
N PRO A 52 -4.81 -17.86 8.41
CA PRO A 52 -5.52 -18.25 7.20
C PRO A 52 -4.88 -17.61 5.97
N ARG A 53 -4.83 -18.34 4.86
CA ARG A 53 -4.11 -17.89 3.67
C ARG A 53 -4.90 -16.84 2.89
N PRO A 54 -4.27 -15.74 2.42
CA PRO A 54 -4.88 -14.86 1.43
C PRO A 54 -5.12 -15.61 0.12
N SER A 55 -6.26 -15.36 -0.51
CA SER A 55 -6.65 -15.89 -1.81
C SER A 55 -7.14 -14.76 -2.70
N ILE A 56 -6.56 -14.67 -3.90
CA ILE A 56 -6.95 -13.69 -4.91
C ILE A 56 -8.19 -14.23 -5.63
N ILE A 57 -9.18 -13.37 -5.82
CA ILE A 57 -10.41 -13.68 -6.52
C ILE A 57 -10.23 -13.21 -7.97
N GLU A 58 -10.06 -14.14 -8.90
CA GLU A 58 -10.03 -13.80 -10.32
C GLU A 58 -11.36 -13.15 -10.74
N HIS A 59 -11.28 -11.95 -11.29
CA HIS A 59 -12.44 -11.18 -11.67
C HIS A 59 -12.08 -10.19 -12.78
N GLU A 60 -12.92 -10.08 -13.80
CA GLU A 60 -12.67 -9.24 -14.99
C GLU A 60 -12.51 -7.75 -14.65
N GLU A 61 -13.19 -7.27 -13.62
CA GLU A 61 -13.10 -5.88 -13.15
C GLU A 61 -11.87 -5.58 -12.26
N MET A 62 -10.95 -6.53 -12.02
CA MET A 62 -9.83 -6.32 -11.07
C MET A 62 -9.04 -5.05 -11.37
N THR A 63 -8.60 -4.85 -12.61
CA THR A 63 -7.85 -3.65 -13.01
C THR A 63 -8.68 -2.38 -12.83
N LYS A 64 -9.98 -2.41 -13.15
CA LYS A 64 -10.88 -1.25 -12.93
C LYS A 64 -11.08 -0.93 -11.45
N VAL A 65 -11.05 -1.94 -10.58
CA VAL A 65 -11.12 -1.74 -9.12
C VAL A 65 -9.87 -1.02 -8.62
N VAL A 66 -8.69 -1.43 -9.08
CA VAL A 66 -7.41 -0.78 -8.77
C VAL A 66 -7.39 0.66 -9.33
N GLU A 67 -7.88 0.86 -10.55
CA GLU A 67 -8.00 2.18 -11.17
C GLU A 67 -8.91 3.11 -10.35
N ARG A 68 -10.11 2.63 -9.95
CA ARG A 68 -11.04 3.39 -9.11
C ARG A 68 -10.41 3.75 -7.77
N HIS A 69 -9.68 2.82 -7.16
CA HIS A 69 -8.98 3.06 -5.90
C HIS A 69 -8.00 4.23 -6.00
N PHE A 70 -7.11 4.19 -6.99
CA PHE A 70 -6.11 5.25 -7.17
C PHE A 70 -6.72 6.55 -7.69
N HIS A 71 -7.80 6.49 -8.46
CA HIS A 71 -8.56 7.68 -8.81
C HIS A 71 -9.11 8.38 -7.57
N ASP A 72 -9.72 7.64 -6.63
CA ASP A 72 -10.19 8.20 -5.36
C ASP A 72 -9.03 8.82 -4.55
N LEU A 73 -7.92 8.11 -4.41
CA LEU A 73 -6.74 8.64 -3.72
C LEU A 73 -6.21 9.92 -4.36
N SER A 74 -6.13 9.96 -5.69
CA SER A 74 -5.69 11.15 -6.42
C SER A 74 -6.62 12.34 -6.24
N GLN A 75 -7.95 12.10 -6.24
CA GLN A 75 -8.93 13.16 -5.98
C GLN A 75 -8.85 13.70 -4.55
N ARG A 76 -8.50 12.87 -3.57
CA ARG A 76 -8.48 13.24 -2.14
C ARG A 76 -7.15 13.84 -1.69
N TYR A 77 -6.03 13.32 -2.19
CA TYR A 77 -4.69 13.63 -1.68
C TYR A 77 -3.73 14.18 -2.75
N GLY A 78 -4.12 14.19 -4.03
CA GLY A 78 -3.24 14.59 -5.12
C GLY A 78 -2.24 13.50 -5.50
N ASP A 79 -1.01 13.88 -5.79
CA ASP A 79 0.03 12.95 -6.25
C ASP A 79 0.45 12.01 -5.11
N THR A 80 0.06 10.74 -5.21
CA THR A 80 0.37 9.71 -4.21
C THR A 80 1.41 8.72 -4.73
N MET A 81 2.34 8.31 -3.86
CA MET A 81 3.20 7.14 -4.10
C MET A 81 2.73 5.95 -3.28
N VAL A 82 2.99 4.75 -3.78
CA VAL A 82 2.63 3.49 -3.13
C VAL A 82 3.90 2.83 -2.62
N ILE A 83 3.89 2.49 -1.33
CA ILE A 83 4.97 1.74 -0.68
C ILE A 83 4.38 0.39 -0.25
N ASP A 84 4.82 -0.68 -0.89
CA ASP A 84 4.50 -2.05 -0.52
C ASP A 84 5.62 -2.64 0.33
N LEU A 85 5.31 -2.99 1.58
CA LEU A 85 6.26 -3.55 2.55
C LEU A 85 6.13 -5.07 2.71
N THR A 86 5.34 -5.72 1.85
CA THR A 86 5.05 -7.16 1.97
C THR A 86 6.26 -8.04 1.65
N ASP A 87 6.23 -9.25 2.22
CA ASP A 87 7.27 -10.26 1.95
C ASP A 87 7.11 -10.81 0.54
N LYS A 88 8.21 -10.99 -0.20
CA LYS A 88 8.16 -11.66 -1.51
C LYS A 88 7.93 -13.17 -1.43
N GLN A 89 7.99 -13.74 -0.22
CA GLN A 89 7.93 -15.17 0.00
C GLN A 89 6.65 -15.58 0.73
N GLY A 90 6.27 -16.85 0.56
CA GLY A 90 5.10 -17.42 1.22
C GLY A 90 3.78 -16.88 0.68
N ASP A 91 2.73 -16.99 1.50
CA ASP A 91 1.37 -16.68 1.07
C ASP A 91 1.15 -15.17 0.80
N GLU A 92 1.88 -14.29 1.48
CA GLU A 92 1.87 -12.84 1.21
C GLU A 92 2.58 -12.49 -0.10
N GLY A 93 3.63 -13.24 -0.46
CA GLY A 93 4.35 -13.04 -1.73
C GLY A 93 3.48 -13.21 -2.97
N ASN A 94 2.50 -14.11 -2.94
CA ASN A 94 1.55 -14.24 -4.06
C ASN A 94 0.70 -12.97 -4.23
N LEU A 95 0.27 -12.36 -3.12
CA LEU A 95 -0.52 -11.13 -3.13
C LEU A 95 0.34 -9.94 -3.57
N SER A 96 1.59 -9.86 -3.08
CA SER A 96 2.57 -8.85 -3.47
C SER A 96 2.87 -8.90 -4.97
N ASN A 97 3.13 -10.10 -5.51
CA ASN A 97 3.43 -10.29 -6.93
C ASN A 97 2.23 -9.92 -7.82
N ALA A 98 1.01 -10.27 -7.41
CA ALA A 98 -0.19 -9.88 -8.14
C ALA A 98 -0.40 -8.36 -8.11
N PHE A 99 -0.13 -7.71 -6.98
CA PHE A 99 -0.24 -6.26 -6.90
C PHE A 99 0.80 -5.56 -7.76
N ALA A 100 2.05 -6.02 -7.69
CA ALA A 100 3.12 -5.53 -8.56
C ALA A 100 2.80 -5.71 -10.05
N ALA A 101 2.13 -6.80 -10.43
CA ALA A 101 1.68 -7.03 -11.80
C ALA A 101 0.59 -6.02 -12.22
N GLU A 102 -0.41 -5.78 -11.36
CA GLU A 102 -1.46 -4.77 -11.64
C GLU A 102 -0.88 -3.35 -11.72
N MET A 103 0.12 -3.01 -10.90
CA MET A 103 0.78 -1.70 -10.95
C MET A 103 1.47 -1.41 -12.29
N GLN A 104 1.81 -2.43 -13.09
CA GLN A 104 2.35 -2.22 -14.44
C GLN A 104 1.33 -1.55 -15.39
N ASN A 105 0.03 -1.66 -15.09
CA ASN A 105 -1.02 -0.99 -15.86
C ASN A 105 -1.15 0.50 -15.52
N PHE A 106 -0.50 0.98 -14.46
CA PHE A 106 -0.61 2.35 -13.94
C PHE A 106 0.78 3.02 -13.84
N PRO A 107 1.45 3.29 -14.98
CA PRO A 107 2.82 3.82 -14.99
C PRO A 107 2.94 5.22 -14.38
N ASP A 108 1.85 5.97 -14.30
CA ASP A 108 1.81 7.30 -13.70
C ASP A 108 1.86 7.24 -12.16
N ILE A 109 1.62 6.07 -11.56
CA ILE A 109 1.64 5.86 -10.11
C ILE A 109 2.99 5.28 -9.71
N ARG A 110 3.74 6.02 -8.89
CA ARG A 110 5.02 5.55 -8.37
C ARG A 110 4.80 4.42 -7.36
N TYR A 111 5.18 3.20 -7.75
CA TYR A 111 5.14 2.00 -6.91
C TYR A 111 6.55 1.60 -6.46
N VAL A 112 6.74 1.45 -5.15
CA VAL A 112 7.98 1.01 -4.52
C VAL A 112 7.69 -0.22 -3.69
N HIS A 113 8.34 -1.33 -4.01
CA HIS A 113 8.27 -2.55 -3.21
C HIS A 113 9.55 -2.71 -2.38
N PHE A 114 9.40 -2.85 -1.07
CA PHE A 114 10.48 -3.04 -0.12
C PHE A 114 10.21 -4.23 0.80
N ASP A 115 10.96 -5.33 0.63
CA ASP A 115 10.80 -6.54 1.45
C ASP A 115 11.31 -6.28 2.88
N PHE A 116 10.42 -5.76 3.73
CA PHE A 116 10.81 -5.22 5.03
C PHE A 116 11.38 -6.28 5.96
N HIS A 117 10.76 -7.47 6.04
CA HIS A 117 11.25 -8.52 6.95
C HIS A 117 12.57 -9.13 6.48
N HIS A 118 12.79 -9.22 5.16
CA HIS A 118 14.07 -9.65 4.64
C HIS A 118 15.18 -8.62 4.86
N ILE A 119 14.89 -7.34 4.58
CA ILE A 119 15.90 -6.27 4.58
C ILE A 119 16.18 -5.77 6.00
N CYS A 120 15.16 -5.56 6.83
CA CYS A 120 15.29 -5.06 8.21
C CYS A 120 15.21 -6.18 9.28
N GLY A 121 15.25 -7.45 8.85
CA GLY A 121 15.20 -8.60 9.74
C GLY A 121 16.28 -8.57 10.83
N GLY A 122 15.97 -9.14 12.00
CA GLY A 122 16.89 -9.17 13.14
C GLY A 122 17.05 -7.83 13.88
N GLY A 123 16.20 -6.83 13.61
CA GLY A 123 16.20 -5.53 14.27
C GLY A 123 17.17 -4.51 13.66
N ASN A 124 17.64 -4.76 12.44
CA ASN A 124 18.53 -3.85 11.73
C ASN A 124 17.74 -2.76 10.99
N PHE A 125 17.31 -1.75 11.74
CA PHE A 125 16.56 -0.62 11.21
C PHE A 125 17.41 0.36 10.41
N ASP A 126 18.75 0.27 10.45
CA ASP A 126 19.63 1.11 9.63
C ASP A 126 19.37 0.90 8.13
N ASN A 127 18.92 -0.31 7.76
CA ASN A 127 18.56 -0.63 6.38
C ASN A 127 17.28 0.08 5.88
N LEU A 128 16.51 0.73 6.75
CA LEU A 128 15.43 1.61 6.31
C LEU A 128 15.96 2.80 5.51
N GLN A 129 17.23 3.19 5.70
CA GLN A 129 17.85 4.24 4.90
C GLN A 129 17.76 3.93 3.40
N VAL A 130 17.83 2.65 3.00
CA VAL A 130 17.68 2.24 1.60
C VAL A 130 16.32 2.64 1.04
N LEU A 131 15.25 2.43 1.82
CA LEU A 131 13.90 2.86 1.43
C LEU A 131 13.81 4.38 1.40
N TYR A 132 14.36 5.06 2.41
CA TYR A 132 14.36 6.53 2.46
C TYR A 132 15.06 7.14 1.24
N ASP A 133 16.25 6.67 0.91
CA ASP A 133 17.03 7.14 -0.25
C ASP A 133 16.24 6.94 -1.56
N GLU A 134 15.47 5.85 -1.66
CA GLU A 134 14.62 5.59 -2.82
C GLU A 134 13.45 6.59 -2.90
N ILE A 135 12.76 6.87 -1.79
CA ILE A 135 11.55 7.70 -1.78
C ILE A 135 11.82 9.20 -1.55
N GLU A 136 13.04 9.60 -1.18
CA GLU A 136 13.40 10.96 -0.78
C GLU A 136 12.96 12.00 -1.82
N GLU A 137 13.26 11.77 -3.09
CA GLU A 137 12.91 12.70 -4.17
C GLU A 137 11.38 12.88 -4.31
N ALA A 138 10.58 11.84 -4.04
CA ALA A 138 9.13 11.95 -4.08
C ALA A 138 8.59 12.75 -2.90
N ILE A 139 9.12 12.49 -1.69
CA ILE A 139 8.71 13.22 -0.48
C ILE A 139 9.06 14.71 -0.62
N GLN A 140 10.27 15.04 -1.08
CA GLN A 140 10.70 16.43 -1.27
C GLN A 140 9.85 17.21 -2.29
N LYS A 141 9.27 16.53 -3.29
CA LYS A 141 8.36 17.17 -4.27
C LYS A 141 7.00 17.51 -3.67
N GLN A 142 6.59 16.84 -2.59
CA GLN A 142 5.29 17.04 -1.94
C GLN A 142 5.27 18.22 -0.96
N GLY A 143 6.43 18.78 -0.59
CA GLY A 143 6.57 19.98 0.25
C GLY A 143 7.43 19.77 1.47
#